data_AF-A0A3B4TPZ9-F1
#
_entry.id   AF-A0A3B4TPZ9-F1
#
_cell.length_a   1.000
_cell.length_b   1.000
_cell.length_c   1.000
_cell.angle_alpha   90.00
_cell.angle_beta   90.00
_cell.angle_gamma   90.00
#
_symmetry.space_group_name_H-M   'P 1'
#
loop_
_entity.id
_entity.type
_entity.pdbx_description
1 polymer ?
#
loop_
_entity_poly.entity_id
_entity_poly.type
_entity_poly.pdbx_seq_one_letter_code
_entity_poly.pdbx_strand_id
1 'polypeptide(L)'
;MQIIKDPNNPEVTGEGGDQGSNESDTEHRSKALRGRMFVVNEMVQSEKDYVKDLGVIVEGFMSRLEVRGIPEDMRGKDKIVFGNIQQIYDWHRDFFLVELERCVQNHDLLADLFIRHERRLHMYVVYCQNKPRSEFIVIEYENFFEEIQHEISCRMSISDYLIKPIQRITKYQLLLKDFLKYTSKAGLDCEEIEKAVELMSLVPKRCNDMMNLGRLQGYELTSQGKLLQQETFCVWEQDGGVLSRSKERRVFLFEQIIIFSELLRKGSNNPGYQFKNSIKVSYLAMQDSVDGDPCKFVLWSRGSAERFTLQASSASIKMTWVETIAALLDAQNNFLSALQSPIEYQRKEGGISVTRPLSSGRPPSTPPTPNGHAPQPQPDSEQDDQELVMVLQDFVAVREDEISVFRGEKVQILACNQQGQSLVYRPANSDSPAAEGWVPRSVLNTH
;
A
#
# COMPACT_ATOMS: atom_id res chain seq x y z
N MET A 1 -73.28 -3.67 -61.00
CA MET A 1 -72.40 -2.93 -61.92
C MET A 1 -71.39 -2.14 -61.09
N GLN A 2 -70.14 -2.10 -61.56
CA GLN A 2 -69.15 -1.01 -61.43
C GLN A 2 -69.79 0.40 -61.37
N ILE A 3 -69.17 1.50 -60.90
CA ILE A 3 -67.81 1.85 -60.41
C ILE A 3 -68.04 2.71 -59.11
N ILE A 4 -67.15 2.97 -58.14
CA ILE A 4 -65.93 3.84 -58.08
C ILE A 4 -65.21 3.54 -56.74
N LYS A 5 -63.91 3.86 -56.62
CA LYS A 5 -63.20 4.16 -55.35
C LYS A 5 -62.71 5.61 -55.41
N ASP A 6 -62.81 6.36 -54.33
CA ASP A 6 -62.10 7.65 -54.17
C ASP A 6 -61.34 7.64 -52.83
N PRO A 7 -59.99 7.81 -52.82
CA PRO A 7 -59.20 7.80 -51.60
C PRO A 7 -58.70 9.20 -51.24
N ASN A 8 -59.33 9.86 -50.27
CA ASN A 8 -58.66 10.92 -49.50
C ASN A 8 -59.39 11.24 -48.19
N ASN A 9 -58.89 10.70 -47.09
CA ASN A 9 -59.06 11.28 -45.76
C ASN A 9 -57.81 10.91 -44.95
N PRO A 10 -56.99 11.86 -44.47
CA PRO A 10 -55.85 11.54 -43.62
C PRO A 10 -56.37 11.03 -42.28
N GLU A 11 -55.89 9.86 -41.85
CA GLU A 11 -56.15 9.35 -40.51
C GLU A 11 -55.51 10.30 -39.49
N VAL A 12 -56.33 10.83 -38.58
CA VAL A 12 -55.83 11.46 -37.36
C VAL A 12 -55.38 10.34 -36.42
N THR A 13 -54.15 9.88 -36.60
CA THR A 13 -53.47 9.02 -35.63
C THR A 13 -53.25 9.82 -34.36
N GLY A 14 -54.05 9.52 -33.33
CA GLY A 14 -53.89 10.12 -32.01
C GLY A 14 -52.58 9.66 -31.37
N GLU A 15 -51.61 10.56 -31.26
CA GLU A 15 -50.43 10.39 -30.41
C GLU A 15 -50.88 10.44 -28.94
N GLY A 16 -51.20 9.27 -28.38
CA GLY A 16 -51.65 9.10 -27.01
C GLY A 16 -51.04 7.86 -26.37
N GLY A 17 -49.73 7.86 -26.13
CA GLY A 17 -49.07 6.67 -25.57
C GLY A 17 -47.55 6.71 -25.37
N ASP A 18 -46.97 7.73 -24.72
CA ASP A 18 -45.64 7.60 -24.06
C ASP A 18 -45.37 8.58 -22.90
N GLN A 19 -46.37 9.32 -22.40
CA GLN A 19 -46.14 10.31 -21.32
C GLN A 19 -46.07 9.66 -19.93
N GLY A 20 -46.89 8.63 -19.65
CA GLY A 20 -46.95 8.01 -18.32
C GLY A 20 -45.76 7.12 -17.94
N SER A 21 -45.04 6.58 -18.92
CA SER A 21 -43.79 5.80 -18.78
C SER A 21 -42.62 6.69 -18.34
N ASN A 22 -42.40 7.78 -19.08
CA ASN A 22 -41.31 8.72 -18.84
C ASN A 22 -41.48 9.50 -17.52
N GLU A 23 -42.71 9.81 -17.09
CA GLU A 23 -42.96 10.43 -15.79
C GLU A 23 -42.60 9.49 -14.62
N SER A 24 -42.96 8.20 -14.68
CA SER A 24 -42.58 7.26 -13.61
C SER A 24 -41.08 7.04 -13.51
N ASP A 25 -40.38 6.93 -14.65
CA ASP A 25 -38.92 6.70 -14.65
C ASP A 25 -38.14 7.93 -14.18
N THR A 26 -38.60 9.14 -14.50
CA THR A 26 -38.00 10.37 -13.99
C THR A 26 -38.28 10.58 -12.50
N GLU A 27 -39.46 10.21 -11.99
CA GLU A 27 -39.73 10.21 -10.54
C GLU A 27 -38.85 9.18 -9.80
N HIS A 28 -38.73 7.96 -10.32
CA HIS A 28 -37.86 6.92 -9.76
C HIS A 28 -36.39 7.35 -9.72
N ARG A 29 -35.88 7.96 -10.80
CA ARG A 29 -34.53 8.55 -10.85
C ARG A 29 -34.35 9.69 -9.84
N SER A 30 -35.32 10.61 -9.74
CA SER A 30 -35.31 11.71 -8.76
C SER A 30 -35.28 11.21 -7.31
N LYS A 31 -36.02 10.14 -7.01
CA LYS A 31 -36.03 9.47 -5.71
C LYS A 31 -34.71 8.77 -5.41
N ALA A 32 -34.09 8.13 -6.40
CA ALA A 32 -32.78 7.51 -6.27
C ALA A 32 -31.67 8.53 -6.00
N LEU A 33 -31.67 9.67 -6.72
CA LEU A 33 -30.73 10.79 -6.49
C LEU A 33 -30.86 11.38 -5.08
N ARG A 34 -32.09 11.54 -4.57
CA ARG A 34 -32.33 11.91 -3.16
C ARG A 34 -31.78 10.86 -2.19
N GLY A 35 -31.89 9.57 -2.51
CA GLY A 35 -31.25 8.49 -1.76
C GLY A 35 -29.73 8.63 -1.66
N ARG A 36 -29.03 8.92 -2.77
CA ARG A 36 -27.58 9.21 -2.78
C ARG A 36 -27.23 10.36 -1.81
N MET A 37 -27.98 11.47 -1.90
CA MET A 37 -27.81 12.65 -1.03
C MET A 37 -28.00 12.32 0.46
N PHE A 38 -29.01 11.52 0.83
CA PHE A 38 -29.20 11.12 2.23
C PHE A 38 -28.02 10.30 2.77
N VAL A 39 -27.50 9.34 2.01
CA VAL A 39 -26.36 8.50 2.43
C VAL A 39 -25.08 9.31 2.61
N VAL A 40 -24.80 10.30 1.73
CA VAL A 40 -23.63 11.18 1.89
C VAL A 40 -23.77 12.07 3.13
N ASN A 41 -24.94 12.66 3.37
CA ASN A 41 -25.18 13.46 4.57
C ASN A 41 -25.09 12.63 5.86
N GLU A 42 -25.61 11.39 5.85
CA GLU A 42 -25.46 10.46 6.98
C GLU A 42 -23.98 10.11 7.22
N MET A 43 -23.21 9.85 6.17
CA MET A 43 -21.78 9.56 6.28
C MET A 43 -21.03 10.74 6.89
N VAL A 44 -21.27 11.97 6.42
CA VAL A 44 -20.66 13.21 6.94
C VAL A 44 -21.08 13.49 8.38
N GLN A 45 -22.37 13.40 8.71
CA GLN A 45 -22.83 13.68 10.08
C GLN A 45 -22.25 12.66 11.07
N SER A 46 -22.31 11.37 10.74
CA SER A 46 -21.72 10.32 11.57
C SER A 46 -20.18 10.32 11.56
N GLU A 47 -19.54 11.02 10.63
CA GLU A 47 -18.10 11.31 10.65
C GLU A 47 -17.78 12.41 11.67
N LYS A 48 -18.57 13.49 11.72
CA LYS A 48 -18.41 14.56 12.71
C LYS A 48 -18.56 14.02 14.13
N ASP A 49 -19.55 13.17 14.35
CA ASP A 49 -19.75 12.51 15.64
C ASP A 49 -18.57 11.58 15.99
N TYR A 50 -18.04 10.84 15.01
CA TYR A 50 -16.85 9.99 15.20
C TYR A 50 -15.57 10.78 15.51
N VAL A 51 -15.27 11.84 14.76
CA VAL A 51 -14.12 12.73 15.01
C VAL A 51 -14.22 13.37 16.40
N LYS A 52 -15.41 13.84 16.77
CA LYS A 52 -15.67 14.39 18.11
C LYS A 52 -15.43 13.36 19.20
N ASP A 53 -15.91 12.13 19.02
CA ASP A 53 -15.72 11.06 19.99
C ASP A 53 -14.24 10.64 20.11
N LEU A 54 -13.48 10.63 19.03
CA LEU A 54 -12.03 10.44 19.07
C LEU A 54 -11.31 11.58 19.80
N GLY A 55 -11.78 12.82 19.62
CA GLY A 55 -11.29 13.99 20.34
C GLY A 55 -11.41 13.84 21.86
N VAL A 56 -12.47 13.21 22.38
CA VAL A 56 -12.59 12.91 23.82
C VAL A 56 -11.47 12.00 24.33
N ILE A 57 -10.94 11.12 23.49
CA ILE A 57 -9.82 10.22 23.83
C ILE A 57 -8.50 10.99 23.84
N VAL A 58 -8.26 11.77 22.79
CA VAL A 58 -7.01 12.51 22.58
C VAL A 58 -6.93 13.73 23.48
N GLU A 59 -7.86 14.67 23.32
CA GLU A 59 -7.88 15.97 23.98
C GLU A 59 -8.44 15.89 25.41
N GLY A 60 -9.16 14.81 25.72
CA GLY A 60 -9.65 14.49 27.06
C GLY A 60 -8.72 13.53 27.81
N PHE A 61 -8.87 12.22 27.57
CA PHE A 61 -8.14 11.19 28.34
C PHE A 61 -6.61 11.36 28.25
N MET A 62 -6.02 11.32 27.04
CA MET A 62 -4.56 11.36 26.87
C MET A 62 -3.95 12.65 27.41
N SER A 63 -4.50 13.82 27.05
CA SER A 63 -4.08 15.11 27.62
C SER A 63 -4.23 15.17 29.14
N ARG A 64 -5.23 14.53 29.73
CA ARG A 64 -5.38 14.49 31.20
C ARG A 64 -4.34 13.60 31.87
N LEU A 65 -3.95 12.47 31.26
CA LEU A 65 -2.84 11.62 31.74
C LEU A 65 -1.51 12.37 31.76
N GLU A 66 -1.25 13.23 30.77
CA GLU A 66 -0.02 14.06 30.72
C GLU A 66 0.05 15.05 31.89
N VAL A 67 -1.08 15.64 32.30
CA VAL A 67 -1.15 16.60 33.41
C VAL A 67 -1.24 15.92 34.78
N ARG A 68 -2.01 14.85 34.91
CA ARG A 68 -2.22 14.11 36.17
C ARG A 68 -1.02 13.23 36.53
N GLY A 69 -0.28 12.77 35.53
CA GLY A 69 0.69 11.70 35.66
C GLY A 69 0.04 10.32 35.54
N ILE A 70 0.86 9.34 35.15
CA ILE A 70 0.47 7.93 34.98
C ILE A 70 0.94 7.14 36.21
N PRO A 71 0.12 6.23 36.79
CA PRO A 71 0.54 5.35 37.88
C PRO A 71 1.84 4.61 37.55
N GLU A 72 2.72 4.41 38.54
CA GLU A 72 4.07 3.87 38.30
C GLU A 72 4.06 2.47 37.68
N ASP A 73 3.12 1.63 38.09
CA ASP A 73 2.91 0.27 37.60
C ASP A 73 2.22 0.22 36.22
N MET A 74 1.56 1.32 35.82
CA MET A 74 0.96 1.51 34.51
C MET A 74 1.92 2.18 33.51
N ARG A 75 3.06 2.72 33.95
CA ARG A 75 4.00 3.48 33.11
C ARG A 75 4.47 2.68 31.89
N GLY A 76 4.20 3.18 30.68
CA GLY A 76 4.50 2.52 29.41
C GLY A 76 3.36 1.64 28.89
N LYS A 77 2.43 1.19 29.75
CA LYS A 77 1.18 0.51 29.33
C LYS A 77 0.21 1.49 28.67
N ASP A 78 0.29 2.78 28.97
CA ASP A 78 -0.50 3.87 28.36
C ASP A 78 -0.45 3.84 26.82
N LYS A 79 0.74 3.66 26.24
CA LYS A 79 0.93 3.52 24.79
C LYS A 79 0.20 2.32 24.20
N ILE A 80 0.02 1.26 24.99
CA ILE A 80 -0.74 0.07 24.59
C ILE A 80 -2.25 0.31 24.73
N VAL A 81 -2.70 1.09 25.72
CA VAL A 81 -4.12 1.47 25.86
C VAL A 81 -4.60 2.25 24.63
N PHE A 82 -3.90 3.31 24.26
CA PHE A 82 -4.34 4.18 23.15
C PHE A 82 -3.86 3.71 21.77
N GLY A 83 -2.77 2.93 21.69
CA GLY A 83 -2.20 2.47 20.43
C GLY A 83 -1.88 3.63 19.50
N ASN A 84 -2.30 3.54 18.23
CA ASN A 84 -2.17 4.62 17.25
C ASN A 84 -3.44 5.48 17.09
N ILE A 85 -4.31 5.58 18.10
CA ILE A 85 -5.59 6.31 17.95
C ILE A 85 -5.41 7.81 17.64
N GLN A 86 -4.32 8.43 18.11
CA GLN A 86 -3.91 9.78 17.74
C GLN A 86 -3.80 9.95 16.22
N GLN A 87 -3.08 9.02 15.55
CA GLN A 87 -2.90 9.02 14.10
C GLN A 87 -4.23 8.89 13.35
N ILE A 88 -5.16 8.09 13.89
CA ILE A 88 -6.51 7.96 13.35
C ILE A 88 -7.25 9.29 13.49
N TYR A 89 -7.27 9.86 14.69
CA TYR A 89 -7.94 11.12 14.99
C TYR A 89 -7.45 12.27 14.12
N ASP A 90 -6.14 12.51 14.04
CA ASP A 90 -5.58 13.60 13.26
C ASP A 90 -5.91 13.46 11.75
N TRP A 91 -5.77 12.25 11.18
CA TRP A 91 -6.15 12.03 9.77
C TRP A 91 -7.64 12.22 9.51
N HIS A 92 -8.50 11.79 10.45
CA HIS A 92 -9.94 11.96 10.32
C HIS A 92 -10.38 13.41 10.48
N ARG A 93 -9.82 14.15 11.46
CA ARG A 93 -10.08 15.57 11.73
C ARG A 93 -9.57 16.48 10.61
N ASP A 94 -8.30 16.37 10.27
CA ASP A 94 -7.59 17.38 9.46
C ASP A 94 -7.74 17.16 7.95
N PHE A 95 -8.16 15.95 7.55
CA PHE A 95 -8.26 15.58 6.14
C PHE A 95 -9.57 14.87 5.79
N PHE A 96 -9.85 13.69 6.36
CA PHE A 96 -10.90 12.82 5.81
C PHE A 96 -12.31 13.40 5.95
N LEU A 97 -12.62 14.02 7.09
CA LEU A 97 -13.87 14.76 7.28
C LEU A 97 -14.00 15.93 6.30
N VAL A 98 -12.92 16.69 6.07
CA VAL A 98 -12.90 17.85 5.18
C VAL A 98 -13.17 17.44 3.72
N GLU A 99 -12.59 16.32 3.27
CA GLU A 99 -12.89 15.79 1.93
C GLU A 99 -14.31 15.20 1.84
N LEU A 100 -14.81 14.53 2.88
CA LEU A 100 -16.19 14.04 2.93
C LEU A 100 -17.22 15.18 2.87
N GLU A 101 -16.94 16.33 3.49
CA GLU A 101 -17.79 17.52 3.36
C GLU A 101 -17.85 18.05 1.91
N ARG A 102 -16.77 17.92 1.12
CA ARG A 102 -16.78 18.24 -0.31
C ARG A 102 -17.63 17.26 -1.12
N CYS A 103 -17.71 15.99 -0.70
CA CYS A 103 -18.62 15.02 -1.33
C CYS A 103 -20.10 15.44 -1.24
N VAL A 104 -20.51 16.30 -0.31
CA VAL A 104 -21.89 16.85 -0.26
C VAL A 104 -22.19 17.74 -1.47
N GLN A 105 -21.17 18.44 -2.00
CA GLN A 105 -21.31 19.29 -3.19
C GLN A 105 -21.18 18.47 -4.48
N ASN A 106 -20.34 17.43 -4.46
CA ASN A 106 -20.17 16.50 -5.58
C ASN A 106 -20.06 15.06 -5.07
N HIS A 107 -21.18 14.33 -5.10
CA HIS A 107 -21.27 12.96 -4.60
C HIS A 107 -20.37 11.96 -5.36
N ASP A 108 -20.02 12.25 -6.61
CA ASP A 108 -19.28 11.31 -7.45
C ASP A 108 -17.80 11.22 -7.05
N LEU A 109 -17.30 12.19 -6.25
CA LEU A 109 -15.99 12.13 -5.60
C LEU A 109 -15.90 11.07 -4.49
N LEU A 110 -17.02 10.54 -4.01
CA LEU A 110 -17.06 9.67 -2.83
C LEU A 110 -16.26 8.37 -3.03
N ALA A 111 -16.40 7.72 -4.18
CA ALA A 111 -15.73 6.45 -4.46
C ALA A 111 -14.21 6.61 -4.52
N ASP A 112 -13.77 7.58 -5.33
CA ASP A 112 -12.37 7.97 -5.49
C ASP A 112 -11.70 8.37 -4.17
N LEU A 113 -12.42 9.06 -3.26
CA LEU A 113 -11.91 9.40 -1.93
C LEU A 113 -11.50 8.15 -1.13
N PHE A 114 -12.26 7.05 -1.17
CA PHE A 114 -11.87 5.81 -0.50
C PHE A 114 -10.73 5.10 -1.24
N ILE A 115 -10.79 5.03 -2.58
CA ILE A 115 -9.82 4.31 -3.42
C ILE A 115 -8.42 4.94 -3.27
N ARG A 116 -8.28 6.25 -3.45
CA ARG A 116 -6.98 6.96 -3.33
C ARG A 116 -6.35 6.83 -1.95
N HIS A 117 -7.14 6.56 -0.91
CA HIS A 117 -6.68 6.52 0.48
C HIS A 117 -6.62 5.12 1.10
N GLU A 118 -6.71 4.04 0.31
CA GLU A 118 -6.55 2.66 0.81
C GLU A 118 -5.33 2.51 1.75
N ARG A 119 -4.17 3.06 1.35
CA ARG A 119 -2.94 2.94 2.13
C ARG A 119 -3.04 3.60 3.51
N ARG A 120 -3.81 4.68 3.65
CA ARG A 120 -4.05 5.35 4.95
C ARG A 120 -4.89 4.47 5.88
N LEU A 121 -5.88 3.76 5.35
CA LEU A 121 -6.75 2.87 6.12
C LEU A 121 -6.00 1.70 6.79
N HIS A 122 -4.76 1.41 6.42
CA HIS A 122 -3.91 0.45 7.13
C HIS A 122 -3.70 0.80 8.62
N MET A 123 -3.83 2.07 9.02
CA MET A 123 -3.78 2.45 10.44
C MET A 123 -4.85 1.76 11.31
N TYR A 124 -6.00 1.37 10.73
CA TYR A 124 -7.02 0.59 11.43
C TYR A 124 -6.58 -0.86 11.67
N VAL A 125 -5.72 -1.41 10.81
CA VAL A 125 -5.18 -2.77 10.97
C VAL A 125 -4.27 -2.81 12.19
N VAL A 126 -3.38 -1.81 12.33
CA VAL A 126 -2.51 -1.62 13.51
C VAL A 126 -3.36 -1.46 14.78
N TYR A 127 -4.40 -0.62 14.74
CA TYR A 127 -5.29 -0.39 15.88
C TYR A 127 -6.02 -1.67 16.32
N CYS A 128 -6.62 -2.39 15.37
CA CYS A 128 -7.34 -3.64 15.65
C CYS A 128 -6.42 -4.74 16.18
N GLN A 129 -5.18 -4.83 15.68
CA GLN A 129 -4.18 -5.77 16.20
C GLN A 129 -3.82 -5.48 17.66
N ASN A 130 -3.78 -4.21 18.05
CA ASN A 130 -3.49 -3.78 19.42
C ASN A 130 -4.69 -3.91 20.38
N LYS A 131 -5.93 -3.74 19.92
CA LYS A 131 -7.14 -3.66 20.78
C LYS A 131 -7.27 -4.76 21.85
N PRO A 132 -6.94 -6.06 21.62
CA PRO A 132 -7.03 -7.07 22.67
C PRO A 132 -6.06 -6.83 23.85
N ARG A 133 -4.92 -6.17 23.61
CA ARG A 133 -3.94 -5.80 24.66
C ARG A 133 -4.41 -4.55 25.40
N SER A 134 -4.90 -3.56 24.66
CA SER A 134 -5.56 -2.36 25.20
C SER A 134 -6.69 -2.72 26.17
N GLU A 135 -7.61 -3.62 25.76
CA GLU A 135 -8.76 -4.02 26.58
C GLU A 135 -8.35 -4.64 27.91
N PHE A 136 -7.35 -5.53 27.89
CA PHE A 136 -6.84 -6.17 29.11
C PHE A 136 -6.33 -5.13 30.13
N ILE A 137 -5.60 -4.11 29.65
CA ILE A 137 -5.07 -3.04 30.50
C ILE A 137 -6.19 -2.10 30.97
N VAL A 138 -7.16 -1.79 30.11
CA VAL A 138 -8.32 -0.97 30.52
C VAL A 138 -9.10 -1.63 31.66
N ILE A 139 -9.29 -2.95 31.62
CA ILE A 139 -9.92 -3.72 32.70
C ILE A 139 -9.02 -3.77 33.95
N GLU A 140 -7.70 -3.93 33.79
CA GLU A 140 -6.73 -3.91 34.92
C GLU A 140 -6.75 -2.57 35.69
N TYR A 141 -7.04 -1.45 35.00
CA TYR A 141 -7.01 -0.09 35.55
C TYR A 141 -8.38 0.63 35.53
N GLU A 142 -9.50 -0.11 35.57
CA GLU A 142 -10.87 0.43 35.41
C GLU A 142 -11.13 1.65 36.32
N ASN A 143 -10.93 1.52 37.64
CA ASN A 143 -11.12 2.61 38.61
C ASN A 143 -10.33 3.89 38.27
N PHE A 144 -9.09 3.76 37.78
CA PHE A 144 -8.26 4.91 37.42
C PHE A 144 -8.83 5.66 36.20
N PHE A 145 -9.37 4.93 35.22
CA PHE A 145 -10.03 5.52 34.07
C PHE A 145 -11.40 6.10 34.40
N GLU A 146 -12.16 5.53 35.35
CA GLU A 146 -13.40 6.11 35.85
C GLU A 146 -13.16 7.47 36.52
N GLU A 147 -12.12 7.59 37.36
CA GLU A 147 -11.72 8.89 37.95
C GLU A 147 -11.43 9.94 36.87
N ILE A 148 -10.67 9.58 35.83
CA ILE A 148 -10.36 10.49 34.72
C ILE A 148 -11.63 10.85 33.93
N GLN A 149 -12.52 9.87 33.67
CA GLN A 149 -13.82 10.11 33.04
C GLN A 149 -14.66 11.13 33.82
N HIS A 150 -14.65 11.06 35.15
CA HIS A 150 -15.30 12.06 36.00
C HIS A 150 -14.61 13.44 35.90
N GLU A 151 -13.27 13.49 35.94
CA GLU A 151 -12.52 14.75 35.81
C GLU A 151 -12.76 15.46 34.47
N ILE A 152 -12.81 14.72 33.35
CA ILE A 152 -13.09 15.28 32.01
C ILE A 152 -14.59 15.38 31.68
N SER A 153 -15.46 14.93 32.60
CA SER A 153 -16.92 14.96 32.48
C SER A 153 -17.48 14.30 31.20
N CYS A 154 -16.87 13.19 30.73
CA CYS A 154 -17.34 12.49 29.54
C CYS A 154 -18.48 11.50 29.83
N ARG A 155 -19.31 11.20 28.81
CA ARG A 155 -20.58 10.47 28.97
C ARG A 155 -20.49 8.95 28.92
N MET A 156 -19.46 8.41 28.28
CA MET A 156 -19.28 6.98 27.99
C MET A 156 -17.97 6.51 28.64
N SER A 157 -17.84 5.20 28.88
CA SER A 157 -16.59 4.64 29.42
C SER A 157 -15.44 4.76 28.42
N ILE A 158 -14.20 4.66 28.89
CA ILE A 158 -13.04 4.63 27.98
C ILE A 158 -13.11 3.46 26.99
N SER A 159 -13.63 2.28 27.38
CA SER A 159 -13.79 1.14 26.45
C SER A 159 -14.83 1.44 25.36
N ASP A 160 -15.94 2.10 25.71
CA ASP A 160 -16.97 2.56 24.76
C ASP A 160 -16.44 3.59 23.75
N TYR A 161 -15.41 4.35 24.12
CA TYR A 161 -14.68 5.23 23.20
C TYR A 161 -13.65 4.46 22.35
N LEU A 162 -12.85 3.59 22.96
CA LEU A 162 -11.81 2.80 22.27
C LEU A 162 -12.38 1.74 21.30
N ILE A 163 -13.65 1.35 21.40
CA ILE A 163 -14.27 0.47 20.40
C ILE A 163 -14.68 1.21 19.10
N LYS A 164 -14.78 2.54 19.12
CA LYS A 164 -15.32 3.34 18.01
C LYS A 164 -14.56 3.19 16.69
N PRO A 165 -13.21 3.10 16.62
CA PRO A 165 -12.52 2.86 15.35
C PRO A 165 -12.93 1.54 14.68
N ILE A 166 -13.15 0.48 15.45
CA ILE A 166 -13.57 -0.83 14.95
C ILE A 166 -15.02 -0.78 14.44
N GLN A 167 -15.87 0.00 15.10
CA GLN A 167 -17.23 0.28 14.65
C GLN A 167 -17.26 1.18 13.39
N ARG A 168 -16.37 2.16 13.27
CA ARG A 168 -16.33 3.07 12.12
C ARG A 168 -15.86 2.35 10.86
N ILE A 169 -14.75 1.60 10.94
CA ILE A 169 -14.18 0.90 9.78
C ILE A 169 -15.15 -0.15 9.19
N THR A 170 -16.01 -0.75 10.02
CA THR A 170 -17.04 -1.69 9.58
C THR A 170 -18.30 -1.00 9.00
N LYS A 171 -18.60 0.24 9.39
CA LYS A 171 -19.74 1.03 8.88
C LYS A 171 -19.54 1.56 7.46
N TYR A 172 -18.33 1.93 7.05
CA TYR A 172 -18.10 2.52 5.72
C TYR A 172 -18.60 1.64 4.56
N GLN A 173 -18.35 0.33 4.61
CA GLN A 173 -18.86 -0.59 3.58
C GLN A 173 -20.40 -0.66 3.53
N LEU A 174 -21.10 -0.39 4.63
CA LEU A 174 -22.57 -0.41 4.66
C LEU A 174 -23.12 0.84 3.96
N LEU A 175 -22.60 2.01 4.33
CA LEU A 175 -22.94 3.28 3.70
C LEU A 175 -22.60 3.29 2.20
N LEU A 176 -21.42 2.78 1.81
CA LEU A 176 -21.04 2.66 0.40
C LEU A 176 -21.94 1.67 -0.37
N LYS A 177 -22.40 0.58 0.26
CA LYS A 177 -23.37 -0.36 -0.35
C LYS A 177 -24.75 0.28 -0.56
N ASP A 178 -25.22 1.10 0.39
CA ASP A 178 -26.46 1.86 0.20
C ASP A 178 -26.29 2.96 -0.86
N PHE A 179 -25.14 3.63 -0.92
CA PHE A 179 -24.84 4.60 -1.98
C PHE A 179 -24.77 3.94 -3.37
N LEU A 180 -24.13 2.78 -3.51
CA LEU A 180 -24.13 1.96 -4.73
C LEU A 180 -25.56 1.60 -5.16
N LYS A 181 -26.37 1.08 -4.24
CA LYS A 181 -27.78 0.73 -4.44
C LYS A 181 -28.63 1.90 -4.94
N TYR A 182 -28.38 3.13 -4.48
CA TYR A 182 -29.06 4.33 -5.01
C TYR A 182 -28.45 4.85 -6.31
N THR A 183 -27.14 4.66 -6.54
CA THR A 183 -26.45 5.04 -7.79
C THR A 183 -26.93 4.17 -8.95
N SER A 184 -26.96 2.85 -8.77
CA SER A 184 -27.53 1.89 -9.73
C SER A 184 -29.01 2.21 -10.06
N LYS A 185 -29.84 2.48 -9.04
CA LYS A 185 -31.25 2.88 -9.23
C LYS A 185 -31.44 4.24 -9.91
N ALA A 186 -30.43 5.10 -9.94
CA ALA A 186 -30.46 6.35 -10.67
C ALA A 186 -30.06 6.18 -12.16
N GLY A 187 -29.67 4.98 -12.59
CA GLY A 187 -29.15 4.75 -13.94
C GLY A 187 -27.85 5.51 -14.17
N LEU A 188 -26.96 5.50 -13.18
CA LEU A 188 -25.62 6.10 -13.21
C LEU A 188 -24.56 5.00 -13.24
N ASP A 189 -23.37 5.36 -13.69
CA ASP A 189 -22.20 4.48 -13.64
C ASP A 189 -21.91 4.03 -12.19
N CYS A 190 -21.54 2.76 -12.06
CA CYS A 190 -21.29 2.09 -10.80
C CYS A 190 -19.84 1.58 -10.66
N GLU A 191 -19.00 1.64 -11.71
CA GLU A 191 -17.68 0.98 -11.72
C GLU A 191 -16.79 1.41 -10.54
N GLU A 192 -16.63 2.72 -10.33
CA GLU A 192 -15.79 3.24 -9.23
C GLU A 192 -16.38 2.96 -7.84
N ILE A 193 -17.69 3.08 -7.68
CA ILE A 193 -18.32 2.81 -6.38
C ILE A 193 -18.31 1.31 -6.04
N GLU A 194 -18.38 0.41 -7.02
CA GLU A 194 -18.18 -1.03 -6.81
C GLU A 194 -16.77 -1.33 -6.31
N LYS A 195 -15.73 -0.74 -6.91
CA LYS A 195 -14.33 -0.83 -6.43
C LYS A 195 -14.19 -0.32 -4.98
N ALA A 196 -14.81 0.82 -4.65
CA ALA A 196 -14.80 1.37 -3.29
C ALA A 196 -15.54 0.47 -2.28
N VAL A 197 -16.66 -0.17 -2.68
CA VAL A 197 -17.41 -1.14 -1.87
C VAL A 197 -16.60 -2.42 -1.63
N GLU A 198 -15.90 -2.93 -2.64
CA GLU A 198 -15.00 -4.08 -2.50
C GLU A 198 -13.87 -3.77 -1.53
N LEU A 199 -13.17 -2.65 -1.75
CA LEU A 199 -12.09 -2.16 -0.89
C LEU A 199 -12.53 -2.09 0.58
N MET A 200 -13.65 -1.41 0.86
CA MET A 200 -14.14 -1.27 2.24
C MET A 200 -14.73 -2.54 2.83
N SER A 201 -15.07 -3.53 1.98
CA SER A 201 -15.41 -4.89 2.44
C SER A 201 -14.16 -5.73 2.78
N LEU A 202 -12.99 -5.37 2.26
CA LEU A 202 -11.70 -6.04 2.52
C LEU A 202 -11.00 -5.50 3.77
N VAL A 203 -11.05 -4.19 4.05
CA VAL A 203 -10.31 -3.61 5.20
C VAL A 203 -10.68 -4.24 6.55
N PRO A 204 -11.97 -4.46 6.91
CA PRO A 204 -12.31 -5.15 8.15
C PRO A 204 -11.82 -6.61 8.21
N LYS A 205 -11.77 -7.32 7.07
CA LYS A 205 -11.19 -8.67 6.98
C LYS A 205 -9.68 -8.64 7.29
N ARG A 206 -8.95 -7.70 6.68
CA ARG A 206 -7.51 -7.49 6.97
C ARG A 206 -7.27 -7.16 8.45
N CYS A 207 -8.15 -6.39 9.08
CA CYS A 207 -8.08 -6.11 10.52
C CYS A 207 -8.27 -7.38 11.37
N ASN A 208 -9.27 -8.21 11.05
CA ASN A 208 -9.50 -9.50 11.71
C ASN A 208 -8.32 -10.47 11.55
N ASP A 209 -7.79 -10.58 10.33
CA ASP A 209 -6.69 -11.49 10.01
C ASP A 209 -5.41 -11.09 10.76
N MET A 210 -5.09 -9.79 10.79
CA MET A 210 -3.94 -9.27 11.54
C MET A 210 -4.12 -9.31 13.06
N MET A 211 -5.34 -9.23 13.58
CA MET A 211 -5.63 -9.47 15.00
C MET A 211 -5.33 -10.92 15.41
N ASN A 212 -5.63 -11.89 14.54
CA ASN A 212 -5.26 -13.29 14.75
C ASN A 212 -3.74 -13.50 14.59
N LEU A 213 -3.14 -12.89 13.57
CA LEU A 213 -1.71 -13.01 13.27
C LEU A 213 -0.81 -12.26 14.27
N GLY A 214 -1.34 -11.25 14.99
CA GLY A 214 -0.67 -10.60 16.13
C GLY A 214 -0.37 -11.51 17.33
N ARG A 215 -0.71 -12.80 17.24
CA ARG A 215 -0.36 -13.89 18.16
C ARG A 215 0.80 -14.76 17.64
N LEU A 216 1.48 -14.35 16.56
CA LEU A 216 2.71 -14.98 16.10
C LEU A 216 3.80 -14.82 17.16
N GLN A 217 4.29 -15.95 17.67
CA GLN A 217 5.36 -16.03 18.66
C GLN A 217 6.70 -16.15 17.97
N GLY A 218 7.71 -15.44 18.46
CA GLY A 218 9.09 -15.49 17.94
C GLY A 218 9.36 -14.61 16.70
N TYR A 219 8.42 -13.73 16.31
CA TYR A 219 8.66 -12.73 15.27
C TYR A 219 7.80 -11.48 15.50
N GLU A 220 8.38 -10.30 15.35
CA GLU A 220 7.68 -9.02 15.50
C GLU A 220 7.17 -8.50 14.14
N LEU A 221 5.86 -8.40 14.00
CA LEU A 221 5.18 -8.01 12.75
C LEU A 221 5.06 -6.49 12.60
N THR A 222 6.19 -5.78 12.63
CA THR A 222 6.24 -4.33 12.39
C THR A 222 6.54 -4.02 10.93
N SER A 223 5.78 -3.09 10.34
CA SER A 223 6.06 -2.44 9.04
C SER A 223 6.22 -3.33 7.79
N GLN A 224 5.70 -4.56 7.79
CA GLN A 224 5.86 -5.52 6.67
C GLN A 224 4.95 -5.25 5.44
N GLY A 225 4.16 -4.17 5.46
CA GLY A 225 3.15 -3.86 4.44
C GLY A 225 1.82 -4.59 4.64
N LYS A 226 0.97 -4.60 3.62
CA LYS A 226 -0.30 -5.34 3.64
C LYS A 226 -0.04 -6.86 3.69
N LEU A 227 -0.84 -7.57 4.49
CA LEU A 227 -1.04 -9.01 4.31
C LEU A 227 -1.87 -9.22 3.03
N LEU A 228 -1.31 -9.96 2.08
CA LEU A 228 -1.91 -10.22 0.77
C LEU A 228 -2.62 -11.56 0.74
N GLN A 229 -1.97 -12.62 1.26
CA GLN A 229 -2.53 -13.97 1.31
C GLN A 229 -2.06 -14.74 2.55
N GLN A 230 -2.85 -15.74 2.96
CA GLN A 230 -2.49 -16.67 4.03
C GLN A 230 -3.07 -18.06 3.77
N GLU A 231 -2.24 -19.10 3.85
CA GLU A 231 -2.69 -20.47 3.56
C GLU A 231 -1.85 -21.54 4.28
N THR A 232 -2.42 -22.74 4.44
CA THR A 232 -1.75 -23.91 4.99
C THR A 232 -1.17 -24.78 3.87
N PHE A 233 0.15 -24.96 3.88
CA PHE A 233 0.87 -25.79 2.91
C PHE A 233 1.55 -26.97 3.60
N CYS A 234 1.71 -28.08 2.85
CA CYS A 234 2.77 -29.04 3.14
C CYS A 234 4.09 -28.47 2.61
N VAL A 235 5.08 -28.29 3.48
CA VAL A 235 6.37 -27.67 3.14
C VAL A 235 7.51 -28.66 3.35
N TRP A 236 8.36 -28.81 2.34
CA TRP A 236 9.64 -29.48 2.44
C TRP A 236 10.74 -28.41 2.48
N GLU A 237 11.60 -28.50 3.48
CA GLU A 237 12.75 -27.62 3.67
C GLU A 237 13.96 -28.39 3.12
N GLN A 238 14.67 -27.86 2.11
CA GLN A 238 15.91 -28.44 1.59
C GLN A 238 17.08 -27.52 1.90
N ASP A 239 18.11 -28.05 2.57
CA ASP A 239 19.36 -27.36 2.87
C ASP A 239 20.54 -28.24 2.44
N GLY A 240 21.55 -27.65 1.78
CA GLY A 240 22.72 -28.36 1.26
C GLY A 240 22.40 -29.55 0.32
N GLY A 241 21.19 -29.62 -0.25
CA GLY A 241 20.70 -30.75 -1.05
C GLY A 241 19.93 -31.82 -0.26
N VAL A 242 19.97 -31.81 1.07
CA VAL A 242 19.22 -32.75 1.93
C VAL A 242 17.76 -32.29 2.06
N LEU A 243 16.83 -33.08 1.53
CA LEU A 243 15.38 -32.80 1.61
C LEU A 243 14.81 -33.25 2.97
N SER A 244 14.18 -32.34 3.72
CA SER A 244 13.48 -32.69 4.96
C SER A 244 12.22 -33.52 4.70
N ARG A 245 11.71 -34.18 5.74
CA ARG A 245 10.30 -34.61 5.74
C ARG A 245 9.38 -33.39 5.60
N SER A 246 8.23 -33.59 4.97
CA SER A 246 7.17 -32.58 4.90
C SER A 246 6.70 -32.17 6.29
N LYS A 247 6.46 -30.88 6.47
CA LYS A 247 5.88 -30.29 7.68
C LYS A 247 4.72 -29.41 7.26
N GLU A 248 3.61 -29.49 7.97
CA GLU A 248 2.51 -28.54 7.78
C GLU A 248 2.96 -27.14 8.27
N ARG A 249 2.70 -26.12 7.46
CA ARG A 249 3.01 -24.72 7.77
C ARG A 249 1.83 -23.85 7.42
N ARG A 250 1.48 -22.90 8.30
CA ARG A 250 0.70 -21.73 7.91
C ARG A 250 1.67 -20.69 7.38
N VAL A 251 1.51 -20.32 6.12
CA VAL A 251 2.37 -19.37 5.40
C VAL A 251 1.59 -18.07 5.21
N PHE A 252 2.25 -16.94 5.46
CA PHE A 252 1.70 -15.60 5.31
C PHE A 252 2.52 -14.83 4.28
N LEU A 253 1.87 -14.28 3.26
CA LEU A 253 2.46 -13.46 2.21
C LEU A 253 2.10 -11.99 2.45
N PHE A 254 3.11 -11.18 2.74
CA PHE A 254 3.01 -9.72 2.82
C PHE A 254 3.70 -9.06 1.63
N GLU A 255 3.43 -7.77 1.41
CA GLU A 255 4.12 -6.95 0.39
C GLU A 255 5.67 -6.98 0.51
N GLN A 256 6.22 -7.16 1.73
CA GLN A 256 7.67 -7.15 1.97
C GLN A 256 8.28 -8.49 2.42
N ILE A 257 7.48 -9.46 2.85
CA ILE A 257 8.00 -10.72 3.44
C ILE A 257 7.03 -11.91 3.28
N ILE A 258 7.59 -13.11 3.12
CA ILE A 258 6.90 -14.38 3.32
C ILE A 258 7.30 -14.96 4.67
N ILE A 259 6.34 -15.31 5.51
CA ILE A 259 6.57 -15.89 6.84
C ILE A 259 6.02 -17.31 6.89
N PHE A 260 6.87 -18.26 7.29
CA PHE A 260 6.52 -19.66 7.56
C PHE A 260 6.31 -19.85 9.05
N SER A 261 5.18 -20.43 9.44
CA SER A 261 4.83 -20.67 10.84
C SER A 261 4.23 -22.06 11.08
N GLU A 262 4.26 -22.51 12.33
CA GLU A 262 3.57 -23.69 12.81
C GLU A 262 2.31 -23.30 13.60
N LEU A 263 1.20 -24.01 13.35
CA LEU A 263 -0.09 -23.77 13.99
C LEU A 263 -0.09 -24.32 15.43
N LEU A 264 -0.15 -23.44 16.42
CA LEU A 264 -0.25 -23.78 17.83
C LEU A 264 -1.71 -24.05 18.21
N ARG A 265 -1.94 -25.13 18.99
CA ARG A 265 -3.26 -25.53 19.54
C ARG A 265 -4.34 -25.75 18.46
N LYS A 266 -4.13 -26.77 17.62
CA LYS A 266 -5.13 -27.30 16.68
C LYS A 266 -6.47 -27.54 17.39
N GLY A 267 -7.57 -27.05 16.83
CA GLY A 267 -8.93 -27.23 17.36
C GLY A 267 -9.44 -26.17 18.35
N SER A 268 -8.68 -25.09 18.60
CA SER A 268 -9.20 -23.94 19.35
C SER A 268 -9.80 -22.86 18.44
N ASN A 269 -10.82 -22.14 18.90
CA ASN A 269 -11.40 -20.96 18.21
C ASN A 269 -10.42 -19.77 18.10
N ASN A 270 -9.19 -19.92 18.60
CA ASN A 270 -8.21 -18.85 18.78
C ASN A 270 -6.79 -19.41 18.57
N PRO A 271 -6.46 -19.89 17.35
CA PRO A 271 -5.15 -20.48 17.08
C PRO A 271 -4.01 -19.47 17.36
N GLY A 272 -2.90 -20.01 17.85
CA GLY A 272 -1.63 -19.28 17.89
C GLY A 272 -0.74 -19.70 16.73
N TYR A 273 0.32 -18.93 16.47
CA TYR A 273 1.31 -19.28 15.45
C TYR A 273 2.71 -19.21 16.06
N GLN A 274 3.57 -20.17 15.73
CA GLN A 274 4.99 -20.14 16.09
C GLN A 274 5.80 -19.84 14.83
N PHE A 275 6.59 -18.77 14.83
CA PHE A 275 7.52 -18.46 13.75
C PHE A 275 8.50 -19.61 13.52
N LYS A 276 8.83 -19.89 12.24
CA LYS A 276 9.81 -20.91 11.84
C LYS A 276 10.88 -20.38 10.89
N ASN A 277 10.48 -19.68 9.83
CA ASN A 277 11.41 -19.10 8.86
C ASN A 277 10.73 -17.96 8.09
N SER A 278 11.50 -17.17 7.34
CA SER A 278 10.96 -16.11 6.48
C SER A 278 11.86 -15.79 5.29
N ILE A 279 11.27 -15.32 4.20
CA ILE A 279 11.98 -14.82 3.02
C ILE A 279 11.52 -13.38 2.76
N LYS A 280 12.43 -12.41 2.83
CA LYS A 280 12.12 -11.03 2.44
C LYS A 280 11.90 -10.99 0.92
N VAL A 281 10.88 -10.26 0.48
CA VAL A 281 10.54 -10.11 -0.94
C VAL A 281 11.73 -9.51 -1.73
N SER A 282 12.57 -8.68 -1.11
CA SER A 282 13.84 -8.17 -1.67
C SER A 282 14.82 -9.25 -2.16
N TYR A 283 14.76 -10.46 -1.58
CA TYR A 283 15.60 -11.59 -1.97
C TYR A 283 14.77 -12.77 -2.48
N LEU A 284 13.45 -12.64 -2.60
CA LEU A 284 12.58 -13.74 -2.98
C LEU A 284 12.81 -14.15 -4.44
N ALA A 285 12.90 -15.44 -4.66
CA ALA A 285 12.79 -16.05 -5.97
C ALA A 285 11.85 -17.26 -5.90
N MET A 286 11.24 -17.59 -7.04
CA MET A 286 10.17 -18.57 -7.17
C MET A 286 10.38 -19.44 -8.41
N GLN A 287 9.98 -20.70 -8.32
CA GLN A 287 9.84 -21.63 -9.43
C GLN A 287 8.41 -22.17 -9.42
N ASP A 288 7.67 -21.90 -10.49
CA ASP A 288 6.24 -22.23 -10.61
C ASP A 288 5.98 -23.74 -10.70
N SER A 289 6.77 -24.50 -11.46
CA SER A 289 6.52 -25.93 -11.69
C SER A 289 7.60 -26.83 -11.09
N VAL A 290 7.17 -27.91 -10.42
CA VAL A 290 8.02 -28.92 -9.78
C VAL A 290 7.53 -30.30 -10.22
N ASP A 291 8.38 -31.05 -10.93
CA ASP A 291 8.12 -32.43 -11.39
C ASP A 291 6.78 -32.63 -12.13
N GLY A 292 6.20 -31.56 -12.70
CA GLY A 292 4.89 -31.56 -13.34
C GLY A 292 3.68 -31.60 -12.38
N ASP A 293 3.90 -31.48 -11.06
CA ASP A 293 2.82 -31.48 -10.06
C ASP A 293 2.06 -30.13 -10.09
N PRO A 294 0.75 -30.13 -10.41
CA PRO A 294 -0.04 -28.91 -10.57
C PRO A 294 -0.35 -28.21 -9.23
N CYS A 295 0.03 -28.79 -8.09
CA CYS A 295 -0.18 -28.23 -6.76
C CYS A 295 1.13 -27.78 -6.07
N LYS A 296 2.31 -27.96 -6.71
CA LYS A 296 3.62 -27.61 -6.11
C LYS A 296 4.30 -26.44 -6.79
N PHE A 297 5.02 -25.66 -5.99
CA PHE A 297 5.94 -24.59 -6.39
C PHE A 297 7.11 -24.50 -5.39
N VAL A 298 8.22 -23.86 -5.76
CA VAL A 298 9.38 -23.64 -4.86
C VAL A 298 9.59 -22.16 -4.61
N LEU A 299 9.90 -21.79 -3.37
CA LEU A 299 10.35 -20.46 -2.96
C LEU A 299 11.76 -20.53 -2.37
N TRP A 300 12.56 -19.48 -2.54
CA TRP A 300 13.86 -19.33 -1.88
C TRP A 300 14.31 -17.89 -1.72
N SER A 301 15.31 -17.69 -0.85
CA SER A 301 16.09 -16.47 -0.78
C SER A 301 17.28 -16.56 -1.74
N ARG A 302 17.43 -15.58 -2.65
CA ARG A 302 18.64 -15.39 -3.46
C ARG A 302 19.85 -15.27 -2.54
N GLY A 303 20.93 -16.00 -2.85
CA GLY A 303 22.10 -16.10 -1.98
C GLY A 303 22.02 -17.18 -0.89
N SER A 304 20.86 -17.81 -0.63
CA SER A 304 20.75 -18.99 0.24
C SER A 304 20.67 -20.29 -0.57
N ALA A 305 21.26 -21.35 -0.01
CA ALA A 305 21.09 -22.72 -0.47
C ALA A 305 19.72 -23.30 -0.10
N GLU A 306 19.02 -22.70 0.88
CA GLU A 306 17.70 -23.14 1.31
C GLU A 306 16.67 -23.07 0.17
N ARG A 307 15.89 -24.13 0.02
CA ARG A 307 14.75 -24.20 -0.90
C ARG A 307 13.53 -24.69 -0.12
N PHE A 308 12.39 -24.03 -0.32
CA PHE A 308 11.12 -24.41 0.28
C PHE A 308 10.19 -24.88 -0.83
N THR A 309 9.92 -26.19 -0.91
CA THR A 309 8.88 -26.70 -1.81
C THR A 309 7.56 -26.65 -1.06
N LEU A 310 6.56 -25.94 -1.60
CA LEU A 310 5.23 -25.80 -1.03
C LEU A 310 4.25 -26.62 -1.88
N GLN A 311 3.43 -27.46 -1.25
CA GLN A 311 2.29 -28.12 -1.88
C GLN A 311 0.98 -27.55 -1.34
N ALA A 312 0.18 -26.99 -2.26
CA ALA A 312 -1.17 -26.51 -2.01
C ALA A 312 -2.19 -27.66 -1.91
N SER A 313 -3.34 -27.40 -1.29
CA SER A 313 -4.48 -28.33 -1.28
C SER A 313 -5.22 -28.41 -2.62
N SER A 314 -5.05 -27.42 -3.51
CA SER A 314 -5.55 -27.43 -4.89
C SER A 314 -4.65 -26.66 -5.86
N ALA A 315 -4.75 -26.98 -7.15
CA ALA A 315 -4.08 -26.24 -8.20
C ALA A 315 -4.56 -24.77 -8.29
N SER A 316 -5.83 -24.49 -8.00
CA SER A 316 -6.35 -23.12 -7.98
C SER A 316 -5.69 -22.25 -6.90
N ILE A 317 -5.49 -22.80 -5.69
CA ILE A 317 -4.75 -22.11 -4.62
C ILE A 317 -3.30 -21.86 -5.06
N LYS A 318 -2.64 -22.88 -5.63
CA LYS A 318 -1.27 -22.73 -6.16
C LYS A 318 -1.17 -21.61 -7.21
N MET A 319 -2.08 -21.56 -8.18
CA MET A 319 -2.13 -20.48 -9.19
C MET A 319 -2.29 -19.11 -8.55
N THR A 320 -3.29 -18.93 -7.68
CA THR A 320 -3.55 -17.65 -6.99
C THR A 320 -2.35 -17.15 -6.16
N TRP A 321 -1.57 -18.06 -5.58
CA TRP A 321 -0.32 -17.74 -4.88
C TRP A 321 0.82 -17.37 -5.84
N VAL A 322 1.03 -18.17 -6.89
CA VAL A 322 2.07 -17.92 -7.90
C VAL A 322 1.85 -16.59 -8.62
N GLU A 323 0.62 -16.29 -9.05
CA GLU A 323 0.27 -15.02 -9.69
C GLU A 323 0.54 -13.81 -8.79
N THR A 324 0.21 -13.92 -7.50
CA THR A 324 0.43 -12.83 -6.54
C THR A 324 1.91 -12.63 -6.20
N ILE A 325 2.68 -13.71 -6.10
CA ILE A 325 4.14 -13.64 -5.91
C ILE A 325 4.82 -13.10 -7.18
N ALA A 326 4.39 -13.52 -8.37
CA ALA A 326 4.90 -13.00 -9.63
C ALA A 326 4.68 -11.47 -9.73
N ALA A 327 3.46 -10.99 -9.44
CA ALA A 327 3.16 -9.56 -9.45
C ALA A 327 4.02 -8.74 -8.48
N LEU A 328 4.39 -9.29 -7.31
CA LEU A 328 5.33 -8.64 -6.37
C LEU A 328 6.75 -8.58 -6.92
N LEU A 329 7.23 -9.69 -7.52
CA LEU A 329 8.55 -9.75 -8.12
C LEU A 329 8.66 -8.83 -9.34
N ASP A 330 7.62 -8.74 -10.16
CA ASP A 330 7.54 -7.83 -11.30
C ASP A 330 7.52 -6.36 -10.85
N ALA A 331 6.72 -6.02 -9.82
CA ALA A 331 6.72 -4.67 -9.25
C ALA A 331 8.10 -4.28 -8.68
N GLN A 332 8.81 -5.22 -8.04
CA GLN A 332 10.17 -5.02 -7.56
C GLN A 332 11.17 -4.84 -8.71
N ASN A 333 11.12 -5.70 -9.73
CA ASN A 333 11.99 -5.62 -10.89
C ASN A 333 11.78 -4.29 -11.64
N ASN A 334 10.52 -3.89 -11.84
CA ASN A 334 10.17 -2.61 -12.45
C ASN A 334 10.71 -1.42 -11.64
N PHE A 335 10.62 -1.46 -10.31
CA PHE A 335 11.20 -0.44 -9.43
C PHE A 335 12.74 -0.39 -9.53
N LEU A 336 13.42 -1.54 -9.55
CA LEU A 336 14.88 -1.59 -9.73
C LEU A 336 15.29 -1.07 -11.12
N SER A 337 14.57 -1.43 -12.18
CA SER A 337 14.76 -0.87 -13.52
C SER A 337 14.50 0.64 -13.57
N ALA A 338 13.53 1.15 -12.79
CA ALA A 338 13.28 2.58 -12.66
C ALA A 338 14.41 3.33 -11.95
N LEU A 339 15.09 2.70 -10.99
CA LEU A 339 16.27 3.27 -10.33
C LEU A 339 17.50 3.27 -11.26
N GLN A 340 17.67 2.24 -12.08
CA GLN A 340 18.76 2.13 -13.05
C GLN A 340 18.59 3.08 -14.24
N SER A 341 17.36 3.25 -14.75
CA SER A 341 17.03 4.13 -15.88
C SER A 341 15.85 5.09 -15.58
N PRO A 342 15.99 6.07 -14.65
CA PRO A 342 14.87 6.91 -14.22
C PRO A 342 14.21 7.71 -15.35
N ILE A 343 15.03 8.19 -16.30
CA ILE A 343 14.57 8.99 -17.44
C ILE A 343 13.72 8.14 -18.40
N GLU A 344 14.05 6.86 -18.58
CA GLU A 344 13.28 5.98 -19.47
C GLU A 344 11.98 5.51 -18.83
N TYR A 345 12.00 5.26 -17.51
CA TYR A 345 10.80 4.94 -16.75
C TYR A 345 9.80 6.11 -16.78
N GLN A 346 10.26 7.33 -16.53
CA GLN A 346 9.44 8.55 -16.63
C GLN A 346 8.87 8.78 -18.04
N ARG A 347 9.60 8.43 -19.12
CA ARG A 347 9.07 8.48 -20.49
C ARG A 347 8.05 7.37 -20.81
N LYS A 348 8.07 6.25 -20.08
CA LYS A 348 7.10 5.14 -20.25
C LYS A 348 5.79 5.40 -19.51
N GLU A 349 5.84 5.93 -18.29
CA GLU A 349 4.61 6.33 -17.56
C GLU A 349 4.09 7.70 -18.00
N GLY A 350 4.98 8.66 -18.27
CA GLY A 350 4.63 9.98 -18.79
C GLY A 350 4.46 9.94 -20.31
N GLY A 351 3.23 9.69 -20.78
CA GLY A 351 2.82 9.71 -22.20
C GLY A 351 2.88 11.08 -22.89
N ILE A 352 3.97 11.84 -22.72
CA ILE A 352 4.21 13.11 -23.39
C ILE A 352 5.19 12.88 -24.54
N SER A 353 4.65 12.75 -25.75
CA SER A 353 5.43 12.81 -26.98
C SER A 353 5.98 14.23 -27.18
N VAL A 354 7.18 14.48 -26.65
CA VAL A 354 7.91 15.72 -26.96
C VAL A 354 8.51 15.59 -28.35
N THR A 355 7.83 16.17 -29.33
CA THR A 355 8.31 16.27 -30.71
C THR A 355 9.63 17.04 -30.75
N ARG A 356 10.70 16.35 -31.18
CA ARG A 356 12.04 16.93 -31.32
C ARG A 356 12.10 17.80 -32.58
N PRO A 357 12.41 19.11 -32.50
CA PRO A 357 12.60 19.93 -33.68
C PRO A 357 13.87 19.51 -34.43
N LEU A 358 13.79 19.45 -35.75
CA LEU A 358 14.95 19.30 -36.63
C LEU A 358 15.81 20.56 -36.58
N SER A 359 17.12 20.41 -36.40
CA SER A 359 18.08 21.46 -36.75
C SER A 359 19.25 20.89 -37.56
N SER A 360 19.46 21.53 -38.71
CA SER A 360 20.54 21.28 -39.67
C SER A 360 21.92 21.58 -39.06
N GLY A 361 22.90 20.72 -39.30
CA GLY A 361 24.27 20.90 -38.79
C GLY A 361 25.29 19.93 -39.40
N ARG A 362 25.63 20.12 -40.68
CA ARG A 362 26.65 19.34 -41.40
C ARG A 362 28.07 19.73 -40.94
N PRO A 363 28.92 18.80 -40.46
CA PRO A 363 30.35 19.06 -40.30
C PRO A 363 31.10 18.91 -41.64
N PRO A 364 32.18 19.66 -41.88
CA PRO A 364 33.04 19.48 -43.05
C PRO A 364 34.03 18.33 -42.87
N SER A 365 34.44 17.75 -43.99
CA SER A 365 35.29 16.57 -44.14
C SER A 365 36.78 16.81 -43.90
N THR A 366 37.47 15.84 -43.29
CA THR A 366 38.93 15.65 -43.38
C THR A 366 39.29 14.62 -44.48
N PRO A 367 40.41 14.77 -45.23
CA PRO A 367 40.83 13.81 -46.25
C PRO A 367 41.62 12.62 -45.68
N PRO A 368 41.75 11.50 -46.44
CA PRO A 368 42.37 10.27 -45.96
C PRO A 368 43.84 10.10 -46.38
N THR A 369 44.61 9.34 -45.60
CA THR A 369 45.82 8.64 -46.08
C THR A 369 45.96 7.26 -45.41
N PRO A 370 46.64 6.28 -46.05
CA PRO A 370 46.34 4.87 -45.83
C PRO A 370 47.44 4.10 -45.08
N ASN A 371 47.04 3.05 -44.36
CA ASN A 371 47.48 1.68 -44.62
C ASN A 371 46.74 0.73 -43.69
N GLY A 372 46.09 -0.29 -44.26
CA GLY A 372 45.42 -1.31 -43.46
C GLY A 372 46.39 -2.40 -43.00
N HIS A 373 46.05 -3.05 -41.90
CA HIS A 373 46.09 -4.51 -41.74
C HIS A 373 45.05 -4.89 -40.67
N ALA A 374 44.12 -5.79 -40.99
CA ALA A 374 43.28 -6.44 -39.99
C ALA A 374 44.06 -7.63 -39.39
N PRO A 375 43.78 -7.97 -38.13
CA PRO A 375 43.09 -9.24 -37.89
C PRO A 375 41.85 -9.11 -36.98
N GLN A 376 41.06 -10.18 -36.96
CA GLN A 376 39.78 -10.32 -36.26
C GLN A 376 39.89 -10.46 -34.72
N PRO A 377 38.78 -10.27 -33.97
CA PRO A 377 38.82 -9.89 -32.55
C PRO A 377 38.88 -11.06 -31.56
N GLN A 378 39.25 -10.71 -30.31
CA GLN A 378 38.97 -11.47 -29.10
C GLN A 378 38.02 -10.65 -28.20
N PRO A 379 37.25 -11.29 -27.30
CA PRO A 379 35.96 -10.76 -26.87
C PRO A 379 36.06 -9.60 -25.88
N ASP A 380 35.17 -8.62 -26.05
CA ASP A 380 35.09 -7.44 -25.20
C ASP A 380 34.76 -7.79 -23.75
N SER A 381 35.62 -7.32 -22.85
CA SER A 381 35.22 -6.97 -21.49
C SER A 381 34.96 -5.47 -21.48
N GLU A 382 33.72 -5.07 -21.78
CA GLU A 382 33.24 -3.69 -21.64
C GLU A 382 33.23 -3.30 -20.16
N GLN A 383 34.37 -2.83 -19.68
CA GLN A 383 34.49 -2.17 -18.39
C GLN A 383 34.16 -0.69 -18.63
N ASP A 384 32.97 -0.28 -18.21
CA ASP A 384 32.43 1.05 -18.45
C ASP A 384 33.35 2.12 -17.85
N ASP A 385 34.00 2.93 -18.70
CA ASP A 385 35.00 3.92 -18.34
C ASP A 385 34.32 5.18 -17.75
N GLN A 386 33.71 4.99 -16.57
CA GLN A 386 32.96 6.03 -15.87
C GLN A 386 33.93 7.04 -15.22
N GLU A 387 33.90 8.28 -15.72
CA GLU A 387 34.90 9.31 -15.45
C GLU A 387 34.98 9.69 -13.95
N LEU A 388 36.13 9.38 -13.33
CA LEU A 388 36.40 9.67 -11.91
C LEU A 388 36.83 11.12 -11.69
N VAL A 389 36.05 11.85 -10.90
CA VAL A 389 36.27 13.26 -10.54
C VAL A 389 37.12 13.38 -9.28
N MET A 390 38.04 14.34 -9.25
CA MET A 390 38.91 14.60 -8.10
C MET A 390 38.23 15.50 -7.06
N VAL A 391 38.40 15.16 -5.78
CA VAL A 391 37.97 15.96 -4.64
C VAL A 391 38.99 17.08 -4.39
N LEU A 392 38.53 18.34 -4.44
CA LEU A 392 39.34 19.56 -4.31
C LEU A 392 39.53 20.01 -2.85
N GLN A 393 38.58 19.69 -1.97
CA GLN A 393 38.56 20.13 -0.58
C GLN A 393 37.94 19.04 0.31
N ASP A 394 38.43 18.92 1.54
CA ASP A 394 37.87 18.02 2.54
C ASP A 394 36.43 18.40 2.88
N PHE A 395 35.56 17.40 2.97
CA PHE A 395 34.18 17.52 3.41
C PHE A 395 33.87 16.39 4.39
N VAL A 396 33.17 16.71 5.48
CA VAL A 396 32.76 15.74 6.50
C VAL A 396 31.25 15.74 6.54
N ALA A 397 30.64 14.55 6.40
CA ALA A 397 29.19 14.38 6.45
C ALA A 397 28.63 14.88 7.79
N VAL A 398 27.56 15.68 7.73
CA VAL A 398 26.81 16.17 8.89
C VAL A 398 25.43 15.53 8.96
N ARG A 399 24.92 15.03 7.82
CA ARG A 399 23.62 14.34 7.69
C ARG A 399 23.79 12.88 7.30
N GLU A 400 22.75 12.08 7.55
CA GLU A 400 22.72 10.64 7.22
C GLU A 400 22.76 10.34 5.70
N ASP A 401 22.42 11.33 4.86
CA ASP A 401 22.45 11.23 3.40
C ASP A 401 23.74 11.77 2.75
N GLU A 402 24.73 12.18 3.55
CA GLU A 402 26.02 12.71 3.11
C GLU A 402 27.16 11.70 3.33
N ILE A 403 28.25 11.80 2.55
CA ILE A 403 29.49 11.08 2.84
C ILE A 403 30.67 12.02 3.03
N SER A 404 31.58 11.68 3.93
CA SER A 404 32.87 12.38 4.06
C SER A 404 33.77 12.05 2.88
N VAL A 405 34.43 13.06 2.31
CA VAL A 405 35.41 12.91 1.23
C VAL A 405 36.62 13.80 1.51
N PHE A 406 37.81 13.35 1.14
CA PHE A 406 39.07 14.03 1.43
C PHE A 406 39.78 14.50 0.16
N ARG A 407 40.49 15.61 0.26
CA ARG A 407 41.18 16.24 -0.87
C ARG A 407 42.18 15.28 -1.52
N GLY A 408 42.05 15.12 -2.83
CA GLY A 408 42.85 14.18 -3.63
C GLY A 408 42.21 12.80 -3.81
N GLU A 409 41.11 12.48 -3.11
CA GLU A 409 40.30 11.31 -3.43
C GLU A 409 39.69 11.42 -4.83
N LYS A 410 39.39 10.26 -5.42
CA LYS A 410 38.65 10.13 -6.67
C LYS A 410 37.27 9.55 -6.37
N VAL A 411 36.23 10.26 -6.81
CA VAL A 411 34.83 9.86 -6.64
C VAL A 411 34.12 9.91 -7.99
N GLN A 412 33.12 9.06 -8.15
CA GLN A 412 32.27 9.07 -9.34
C GLN A 412 31.02 9.90 -9.06
N ILE A 413 30.65 10.81 -9.96
CA ILE A 413 29.38 11.55 -9.84
C ILE A 413 28.25 10.71 -10.42
N LEU A 414 27.28 10.35 -9.58
CA LEU A 414 26.08 9.60 -9.96
C LEU A 414 24.92 10.53 -10.36
N ALA A 415 24.75 11.64 -9.63
CA ALA A 415 23.70 12.61 -9.90
C ALA A 415 24.07 14.03 -9.41
N CYS A 416 23.35 15.03 -9.89
CA CYS A 416 23.49 16.43 -9.51
C CYS A 416 22.11 17.04 -9.23
N ASN A 417 21.93 17.71 -8.09
CA ASN A 417 20.67 18.39 -7.75
C ASN A 417 20.72 19.90 -8.06
N GLN A 418 19.54 20.54 -8.07
CA GLN A 418 19.39 21.99 -8.28
C GLN A 418 19.86 22.84 -7.09
N GLN A 419 20.09 22.23 -5.92
CA GLN A 419 20.56 22.89 -4.69
C GLN A 419 22.10 22.94 -4.60
N GLY A 420 22.81 22.54 -5.65
CA GLY A 420 24.28 22.64 -5.72
C GLY A 420 25.03 21.48 -5.09
N GLN A 421 24.38 20.36 -4.77
CA GLN A 421 25.05 19.12 -4.36
C GLN A 421 25.17 18.12 -5.52
N SER A 422 26.07 17.16 -5.34
CA SER A 422 26.31 16.03 -6.22
C SER A 422 26.28 14.74 -5.40
N LEU A 423 25.50 13.76 -5.84
CA LEU A 423 25.50 12.40 -5.31
C LEU A 423 26.73 11.70 -5.87
N VAL A 424 27.58 11.17 -5.01
CA VAL A 424 28.84 10.57 -5.41
C VAL A 424 29.00 9.17 -4.83
N TYR A 425 29.62 8.29 -5.62
CA TYR A 425 30.17 7.03 -5.17
C TYR A 425 31.66 7.20 -4.89
N ARG A 426 32.07 6.93 -3.65
CA ARG A 426 33.48 6.84 -3.23
C ARG A 426 33.84 5.35 -3.14
N PRO A 427 34.81 4.85 -3.94
CA PRO A 427 35.34 3.50 -3.79
C PRO A 427 35.93 3.26 -2.39
N ALA A 428 36.11 1.99 -2.01
CA ALA A 428 36.79 1.64 -0.77
C ALA A 428 38.27 2.04 -0.83
N ASN A 429 38.80 2.57 0.27
CA ASN A 429 40.21 2.92 0.42
C ASN A 429 40.78 2.35 1.74
N SER A 430 41.98 2.79 2.13
CA SER A 430 42.66 2.37 3.37
C SER A 430 41.90 2.73 4.65
N ASP A 431 41.08 3.79 4.60
CA ASP A 431 40.57 4.49 5.78
C ASP A 431 39.04 4.39 5.88
N SER A 432 38.35 3.94 4.83
CA SER A 432 36.90 3.80 4.79
C SER A 432 36.40 2.80 3.72
N PRO A 433 35.28 2.10 3.98
CA PRO A 433 34.63 1.25 2.97
C PRO A 433 34.06 2.08 1.82
N ALA A 434 33.67 1.41 0.74
CA ALA A 434 32.94 2.06 -0.34
C ALA A 434 31.62 2.64 0.18
N ALA A 435 31.29 3.86 -0.24
CA ALA A 435 30.11 4.58 0.25
C ALA A 435 29.50 5.46 -0.85
N GLU A 436 28.19 5.69 -0.76
CA GLU A 436 27.43 6.56 -1.64
C GLU A 436 26.73 7.62 -0.80
N GLY A 437 26.74 8.88 -1.24
CA GLY A 437 26.01 9.95 -0.60
C GLY A 437 26.29 11.33 -1.19
N TRP A 438 25.63 12.34 -0.66
CA TRP A 438 25.71 13.71 -1.17
C TRP A 438 26.96 14.44 -0.66
N VAL A 439 27.56 15.23 -1.55
CA VAL A 439 28.61 16.20 -1.24
C VAL A 439 28.31 17.55 -1.95
N PRO A 440 28.74 18.70 -1.41
CA PRO A 440 28.59 19.98 -2.10
C PRO A 440 29.42 20.02 -3.39
N ARG A 441 28.86 20.46 -4.52
CA ARG A 441 29.58 20.45 -5.82
C ARG A 441 30.86 21.29 -5.82
N SER A 442 30.95 22.28 -4.94
CA SER A 442 32.16 23.08 -4.71
C SER A 442 33.37 22.29 -4.24
N VAL A 443 33.21 21.05 -3.73
CA VAL A 443 34.33 20.19 -3.31
C VAL A 443 34.83 19.28 -4.43
N LEU A 444 34.23 19.32 -5.62
CA LEU A 444 34.54 18.44 -6.75
C LEU A 444 35.13 19.22 -7.92
N ASN A 445 36.08 18.62 -8.64
CA ASN A 445 36.65 19.20 -9.86
C ASN A 445 35.76 18.98 -11.09
N THR A 446 34.55 19.55 -11.08
CA THR A 446 33.67 19.55 -12.27
C THR A 446 34.09 20.68 -13.22
N HIS A 447 34.67 20.32 -14.36
CA HIS A 447 35.02 21.24 -15.45
C HIS A 447 33.86 21.47 -16.42
#